data_AF-A0A1H1U1R5-F1
#
_entry.id   AF-A0A1H1U1R5-F1
#
_cell.length_a   1.000
_cell.length_b   1.000
_cell.length_c   1.000
_cell.angle_alpha   90.00
_cell.angle_beta   90.00
_cell.angle_gamma   90.00
#
_symmetry.space_group_name_H-M   'P 1'
#
loop_
_entity.id
_entity.type
_entity.pdbx_description
1 polymer ?
#
loop_
_entity_poly.entity_id
_entity_poly.type
_entity_poly.pdbx_seq_one_letter_code
_entity_poly.pdbx_strand_id
1 'polypeptide(L)'
;MISRATAHRHAGCTANSSRGSALITTLIFSLIIAITLVGYLKLSTNSMKLAHRTYFADLAGNLAEAGTEEAVWSFNKLGYATDSTSINAAWGGWTLGNTVAATNITSMGSGYTSAPTVAFSGGGGTGAAATANIVTSIIVVGGVPTTITGVSSLTITNAGSGYTSEPTITLSGGGGTGASARALLAATRTITFNNLDQNATATVKVWSSGYDGSGTVPTVVTKATITPVDGPPIVKWIKIILSKSGVMPKGLIAKNSITWNGHPLADSFISSTTPGVPPFTQYNTATARSNITVGSLYGPTVSLGAQGVVNGNVTVGSGVTVTGGTISGQTIGNAQFNFTMPTYPTNTGATGYYSLGVVASLPATLPRAGDLPETAADGTKTYYYFCSGTTIGATTITAGKNVVIVGSGGTSMAAGLQIGVTGTNVGNAKIYMDGPINESGNDAINTGSWAGALTVYSTTTQTCTFSGNASFTGVLIAPYAALTGNGSGNSQMDLCGSFVVGSVTSNGHMDFHYDEGLGTPTTTKAWSLALWKELQTSADRNLYASQLNF
;
A
#
# COMPACT_ATOMS: atom_id res chain seq x y z
N MET A 1 19.88 133.81 -14.92
CA MET A 1 19.13 133.23 -13.79
C MET A 1 18.80 131.78 -14.13
N ILE A 2 19.02 130.86 -13.18
CA ILE A 2 18.60 129.43 -13.14
C ILE A 2 19.46 128.50 -14.04
N SER A 3 20.02 127.35 -13.63
CA SER A 3 20.17 126.62 -12.36
C SER A 3 21.27 125.55 -12.53
N ARG A 4 21.97 125.21 -11.43
CA ARG A 4 22.95 124.10 -11.30
C ARG A 4 22.30 122.73 -11.54
N ALA A 5 23.00 121.83 -12.22
CA ALA A 5 22.73 120.39 -12.21
C ALA A 5 23.80 119.65 -11.37
N THR A 6 23.34 118.97 -10.33
CA THR A 6 24.08 118.12 -9.40
C THR A 6 24.28 116.72 -10.00
N ALA A 7 25.51 116.21 -10.03
CA ALA A 7 25.79 114.82 -10.38
C ALA A 7 25.86 113.94 -9.10
N HIS A 8 24.90 113.02 -8.96
CA HIS A 8 24.93 111.97 -7.93
C HIS A 8 25.67 110.73 -8.46
N ARG A 9 26.60 110.20 -7.63
CA ARG A 9 27.25 108.90 -7.82
C ARG A 9 26.23 107.77 -7.59
N HIS A 10 26.15 106.82 -8.53
CA HIS A 10 25.46 105.54 -8.31
C HIS A 10 26.43 104.51 -7.72
N ALA A 11 26.11 104.01 -6.53
CA ALA A 11 26.73 102.84 -5.93
C ALA A 11 26.30 101.57 -6.68
N GLY A 12 27.27 100.80 -7.16
CA GLY A 12 27.04 99.47 -7.72
C GLY A 12 26.66 98.49 -6.61
N CYS A 13 25.46 97.93 -6.69
CA CYS A 13 24.98 96.83 -5.86
C CYS A 13 25.42 95.49 -6.48
N THR A 14 26.14 94.68 -5.71
CA THR A 14 26.53 93.30 -6.06
C THR A 14 25.32 92.38 -5.98
N ALA A 15 24.99 91.70 -7.09
CA ALA A 15 23.91 90.71 -7.12
C ALA A 15 24.38 89.37 -6.52
N ASN A 16 23.65 88.90 -5.51
CA ASN A 16 23.91 87.72 -4.67
C ASN A 16 23.87 86.36 -5.40
N SER A 17 24.77 85.45 -5.00
CA SER A 17 24.94 84.07 -5.48
C SER A 17 23.91 83.02 -4.99
N SER A 18 22.85 83.44 -4.30
CA SER A 18 21.90 82.56 -3.60
C SER A 18 20.90 81.80 -4.51
N ARG A 19 20.78 82.20 -5.78
CA ARG A 19 19.82 81.59 -6.73
C ARG A 19 20.35 80.34 -7.43
N GLY A 20 21.67 80.23 -7.60
CA GLY A 20 22.30 79.06 -8.21
C GLY A 20 22.31 77.82 -7.31
N SER A 21 22.48 78.01 -5.99
CA SER A 21 22.50 76.91 -5.02
C SER A 21 21.13 76.25 -4.86
N ALA A 22 20.04 77.03 -4.80
CA ALA A 22 18.67 76.50 -4.67
C ALA A 22 18.25 75.60 -5.86
N LEU A 23 18.71 75.94 -7.07
CA LEU A 23 18.39 75.21 -8.30
C LEU A 23 19.16 73.88 -8.36
N ILE A 24 20.42 73.86 -7.91
CA ILE A 24 21.21 72.62 -7.81
C ILE A 24 20.62 71.69 -6.73
N THR A 25 20.25 72.23 -5.57
CA THR A 25 19.64 71.43 -4.49
C THR A 25 18.33 70.76 -4.92
N THR A 26 17.45 71.49 -5.60
CA THR A 26 16.17 70.93 -6.08
C THR A 26 16.36 69.85 -7.15
N LEU A 27 17.34 70.01 -8.05
CA LEU A 27 17.70 68.99 -9.04
C LEU A 27 18.23 67.71 -8.39
N ILE A 28 19.08 67.84 -7.37
CA ILE A 28 19.61 66.71 -6.61
C ILE A 28 18.48 65.97 -5.87
N PHE A 29 17.60 66.69 -5.16
CA PHE A 29 16.45 66.06 -4.50
C PHE A 29 15.51 65.36 -5.49
N SER A 30 15.24 66.00 -6.63
CA SER A 30 14.40 65.41 -7.68
C SER A 30 15.02 64.12 -8.25
N LEU A 31 16.33 64.12 -8.48
CA LEU A 31 17.07 62.94 -8.94
C LEU A 31 17.05 61.81 -7.91
N ILE A 32 17.26 62.13 -6.64
CA ILE A 32 17.21 61.15 -5.54
C ILE A 32 15.81 60.54 -5.47
N ILE A 33 14.75 61.35 -5.51
CA ILE A 33 13.36 60.88 -5.50
C ILE A 33 13.07 60.01 -6.72
N ALA A 34 13.56 60.38 -7.91
CA ALA A 34 13.39 59.57 -9.11
C ALA A 34 14.06 58.19 -8.99
N ILE A 35 15.30 58.13 -8.49
CA ILE A 35 16.03 56.87 -8.29
C ILE A 35 15.35 56.01 -7.23
N THR A 36 14.94 56.60 -6.09
CA THR A 36 14.26 55.85 -5.02
C THR A 36 12.90 55.33 -5.48
N LEU A 37 12.13 56.13 -6.24
CA LEU A 37 10.85 55.70 -6.80
C LEU A 37 11.01 54.54 -7.79
N VAL A 38 11.98 54.62 -8.69
CA VAL A 38 12.28 53.52 -9.62
C VAL A 38 12.73 52.26 -8.87
N GLY A 39 13.55 52.43 -7.82
CA GLY A 39 13.94 51.33 -6.93
C GLY A 39 12.74 50.69 -6.23
N TYR A 40 11.84 51.50 -5.70
CA TYR A 40 10.62 51.05 -5.04
C TYR A 40 9.67 50.32 -6.00
N LEU A 41 9.47 50.85 -7.21
CA LEU A 41 8.64 50.22 -8.24
C LEU A 41 9.23 48.86 -8.68
N LYS A 42 10.55 48.76 -8.85
CA LYS A 42 11.23 47.48 -9.14
C LYS A 42 11.07 46.49 -8.00
N LEU A 43 11.21 46.93 -6.75
CA LEU A 43 11.03 46.06 -5.60
C LEU A 43 9.58 45.56 -5.51
N SER A 44 8.60 46.47 -5.63
CA SER A 44 7.17 46.16 -5.59
C SER A 44 6.77 45.17 -6.69
N THR A 45 7.22 45.39 -7.92
CA THR A 45 6.97 44.46 -9.04
C THR A 45 7.63 43.10 -8.84
N ASN A 46 8.84 43.05 -8.29
CA ASN A 46 9.49 41.78 -7.93
C ASN A 46 8.76 41.05 -6.81
N SER A 47 8.31 41.77 -5.78
CA SER A 47 7.49 41.20 -4.68
C SER A 47 6.17 40.64 -5.20
N MET A 48 5.48 41.35 -6.10
CA MET A 48 4.26 40.88 -6.75
C MET A 48 4.52 39.60 -7.57
N LYS A 49 5.57 39.59 -8.39
CA LYS A 49 5.97 38.41 -9.17
C LYS A 49 6.27 37.21 -8.28
N LEU A 50 6.98 37.42 -7.17
CA LEU A 50 7.28 36.36 -6.22
C LEU A 50 6.00 35.81 -5.58
N ALA A 51 5.08 36.68 -5.15
CA ALA A 51 3.80 36.28 -4.57
C ALA A 51 2.96 35.44 -5.55
N HIS A 52 2.85 35.88 -6.80
CA HIS A 52 2.13 35.13 -7.85
C HIS A 52 2.79 33.78 -8.11
N ARG A 53 4.13 33.73 -8.17
CA ARG A 53 4.85 32.47 -8.37
C ARG A 53 4.66 31.48 -7.22
N THR A 54 4.63 31.96 -5.97
CA THR A 54 4.34 31.10 -4.81
C THR A 54 2.92 30.55 -4.89
N TYR A 55 1.93 31.42 -5.14
CA TYR A 55 0.53 31.01 -5.30
C TYR A 55 0.34 29.92 -6.37
N PHE A 56 0.91 30.12 -7.56
CA PHE A 56 0.81 29.14 -8.64
C PHE A 56 1.63 27.87 -8.37
N ALA A 57 2.70 27.92 -7.55
CA ALA A 57 3.45 26.73 -7.18
C ALA A 57 2.63 25.79 -6.28
N ASP A 58 1.88 26.35 -5.33
CA ASP A 58 0.98 25.58 -4.47
C ASP A 58 -0.21 25.04 -5.27
N LEU A 59 -0.81 25.88 -6.12
CA LEU A 59 -1.90 25.46 -7.01
C LEU A 59 -1.47 24.34 -7.96
N ALA A 60 -0.26 24.39 -8.51
CA ALA A 60 0.26 23.32 -9.37
C ALA A 60 0.42 22.00 -8.59
N GLY A 61 0.74 22.06 -7.29
CA GLY A 61 0.75 20.90 -6.41
C GLY A 61 -0.65 20.28 -6.30
N ASN A 62 -1.64 21.08 -5.90
CA ASN A 62 -3.03 20.63 -5.77
C ASN A 62 -3.59 20.05 -7.07
N LEU A 63 -3.30 20.68 -8.21
CA LEU A 63 -3.72 20.17 -9.53
C LEU A 63 -3.04 18.84 -9.89
N ALA A 64 -1.78 18.64 -9.52
CA ALA A 64 -1.09 17.37 -9.73
C ALA A 64 -1.65 16.26 -8.82
N GLU A 65 -2.07 16.61 -7.59
CA GLU A 65 -2.75 15.69 -6.68
C GLU A 65 -4.12 15.30 -7.23
N ALA A 66 -4.94 16.27 -7.63
CA ALA A 66 -6.26 16.03 -8.21
C ALA A 66 -6.20 15.10 -9.45
N GLY A 67 -5.21 15.32 -10.34
CA GLY A 67 -5.01 14.43 -11.49
C GLY A 67 -4.64 13.00 -11.08
N THR A 68 -3.89 12.86 -9.98
CA THR A 68 -3.54 11.57 -9.42
C THR A 68 -4.75 10.89 -8.76
N GLU A 69 -5.58 11.64 -8.03
CA GLU A 69 -6.82 11.15 -7.40
C GLU A 69 -7.82 10.61 -8.42
N GLU A 70 -7.94 11.23 -9.59
CA GLU A 70 -8.75 10.73 -10.70
C GLU A 70 -8.34 9.31 -11.14
N ALA A 71 -7.03 9.03 -11.16
CA ALA A 71 -6.54 7.69 -11.46
C ALA A 71 -6.89 6.70 -10.34
N VAL A 72 -6.69 7.10 -9.07
CA VAL A 72 -7.03 6.28 -7.90
C VAL A 72 -8.53 5.96 -7.87
N TRP A 73 -9.37 6.94 -8.19
CA TRP A 73 -10.81 6.74 -8.31
C TRP A 73 -11.13 5.74 -9.41
N SER A 74 -10.50 5.85 -10.59
CA SER A 74 -10.71 4.93 -11.71
C SER A 74 -10.32 3.49 -11.31
N PHE A 75 -9.19 3.32 -10.63
CA PHE A 75 -8.78 2.03 -10.07
C PHE A 75 -9.77 1.48 -9.04
N ASN A 76 -10.26 2.32 -8.13
CA ASN A 76 -11.24 1.91 -7.12
C ASN A 76 -12.59 1.56 -7.72
N LYS A 77 -13.01 2.27 -8.78
CA LYS A 77 -14.21 1.95 -9.55
C LYS A 77 -14.06 0.64 -10.33
N LEU A 78 -12.87 0.37 -10.89
CA LEU A 78 -12.56 -0.90 -11.53
C LEU A 78 -12.60 -2.07 -10.55
N GLY A 79 -12.05 -1.86 -9.34
CA GLY A 79 -11.88 -2.91 -8.34
C GLY A 79 -11.03 -4.07 -8.87
N TYR A 80 -11.68 -5.21 -9.09
CA TYR A 80 -11.06 -6.47 -9.55
C TYR A 80 -11.48 -6.91 -10.94
N ALA A 81 -12.36 -6.15 -11.59
CA ALA A 81 -12.80 -6.52 -12.91
C ALA A 81 -11.62 -6.48 -13.88
N THR A 82 -11.53 -7.50 -14.73
CA THR A 82 -10.54 -7.63 -15.80
C THR A 82 -11.19 -7.64 -17.18
N ASP A 83 -12.52 -7.55 -17.24
CA ASP A 83 -13.26 -7.50 -18.49
C ASP A 83 -13.25 -6.09 -19.10
N SER A 84 -13.24 -6.02 -20.42
CA SER A 84 -13.14 -4.75 -21.14
C SER A 84 -14.30 -3.79 -20.88
N THR A 85 -15.49 -4.29 -20.51
CA THR A 85 -16.66 -3.44 -20.25
C THR A 85 -16.47 -2.65 -18.95
N SER A 86 -16.10 -3.34 -17.87
CA SER A 86 -15.80 -2.73 -16.58
C SER A 86 -14.61 -1.80 -16.66
N ILE A 87 -13.56 -2.17 -17.42
CA ILE A 87 -12.39 -1.32 -17.67
C ILE A 87 -12.82 -0.01 -18.36
N ASN A 88 -13.56 -0.09 -19.46
CA ASN A 88 -14.04 1.11 -20.18
C ASN A 88 -14.93 1.99 -19.28
N ALA A 89 -15.77 1.38 -18.45
CA ALA A 89 -16.64 2.12 -17.53
C ALA A 89 -15.86 2.80 -16.38
N ALA A 90 -14.84 2.13 -15.86
CA ALA A 90 -13.99 2.64 -14.78
C ALA A 90 -13.14 3.83 -15.24
N TRP A 91 -12.63 3.75 -16.46
CA TRP A 91 -11.73 4.74 -17.07
C TRP A 91 -12.46 5.70 -18.02
N GLY A 92 -13.75 5.96 -17.79
CA GLY A 92 -14.51 6.93 -18.60
C GLY A 92 -13.84 8.31 -18.63
N GLY A 93 -13.61 8.86 -19.82
CA GLY A 93 -12.89 10.13 -20.02
C GLY A 93 -11.36 10.02 -20.07
N TRP A 94 -10.83 8.80 -19.99
CA TRP A 94 -9.41 8.51 -20.25
C TRP A 94 -9.22 7.93 -21.65
N THR A 95 -8.00 8.10 -22.18
CA THR A 95 -7.55 7.39 -23.38
C THR A 95 -6.86 6.11 -22.93
N LEU A 96 -7.44 4.95 -23.25
CA LEU A 96 -6.85 3.65 -22.96
C LEU A 96 -5.82 3.30 -24.03
N GLY A 97 -4.57 3.09 -23.62
CA GLY A 97 -3.48 2.71 -24.51
C GLY A 97 -3.63 1.27 -25.00
N ASN A 98 -3.33 1.07 -26.28
CA ASN A 98 -3.32 -0.23 -26.96
C ASN A 98 -1.89 -0.66 -27.38
N THR A 99 -0.88 -0.09 -26.72
CA THR A 99 0.55 -0.36 -26.94
C THR A 99 1.20 -0.70 -25.60
N VAL A 100 2.29 -1.47 -25.61
CA VAL A 100 3.09 -1.72 -24.40
C VAL A 100 3.75 -0.41 -23.96
N ALA A 101 3.29 0.13 -22.83
CA ALA A 101 3.69 1.44 -22.35
C ALA A 101 4.82 1.37 -21.31
N ALA A 102 4.92 0.27 -20.58
CA ALA A 102 5.98 0.04 -19.61
C ALA A 102 6.27 -1.47 -19.44
N THR A 103 7.41 -1.76 -18.85
CA THR A 103 7.79 -3.11 -18.44
C THR A 103 8.33 -3.08 -17.01
N ASN A 104 7.91 -4.03 -16.18
CA ASN A 104 8.41 -4.17 -14.82
C ASN A 104 9.15 -5.50 -14.68
N ILE A 105 10.35 -5.46 -14.11
CA ILE A 105 11.07 -6.66 -13.66
C ILE A 105 10.41 -7.14 -12.37
N THR A 106 9.94 -8.39 -12.35
CA THR A 106 9.34 -9.03 -11.18
C THR A 106 10.33 -9.94 -10.45
N SER A 107 11.36 -10.42 -11.14
CA SER A 107 12.54 -11.05 -10.56
C SER A 107 13.74 -10.76 -11.46
N MET A 108 14.85 -10.35 -10.87
CA MET A 108 16.09 -10.10 -11.62
C MET A 108 16.75 -11.40 -12.10
N GLY A 109 16.47 -12.53 -11.44
CA GLY A 109 17.19 -13.78 -11.65
C GLY A 109 18.68 -13.68 -11.30
N SER A 110 19.45 -14.71 -11.67
CA SER A 110 20.88 -14.77 -11.43
C SER A 110 21.62 -15.61 -12.48
N GLY A 111 22.95 -15.44 -12.54
CA GLY A 111 23.83 -16.24 -13.39
C GLY A 111 23.90 -15.79 -14.85
N TYR A 112 23.38 -14.62 -15.19
CA TYR A 112 23.41 -14.12 -16.57
C TYR A 112 24.83 -13.72 -16.98
N THR A 113 25.28 -14.24 -18.13
CA THR A 113 26.56 -13.91 -18.76
C THR A 113 26.39 -13.01 -19.99
N SER A 114 25.18 -12.94 -20.53
CA SER A 114 24.77 -11.98 -21.54
C SER A 114 23.29 -11.61 -21.37
N ALA A 115 22.84 -10.54 -22.01
CA ALA A 115 21.44 -10.13 -21.94
C ALA A 115 20.52 -11.20 -22.56
N PRO A 116 19.44 -11.63 -21.87
CA PRO A 116 18.49 -12.55 -22.44
C PRO A 116 17.69 -11.90 -23.57
N THR A 117 17.16 -12.74 -24.47
CA THR A 117 16.21 -12.33 -25.50
C THR A 117 14.85 -12.09 -24.87
N VAL A 118 14.20 -10.98 -25.26
CA VAL A 118 12.86 -10.61 -24.79
C VAL A 118 11.84 -10.91 -25.88
N ALA A 119 10.84 -11.74 -25.55
CA ALA A 119 9.73 -12.04 -26.45
C ALA A 119 8.40 -11.64 -25.81
N PHE A 120 7.50 -11.07 -26.61
CA PHE A 120 6.13 -10.74 -26.23
C PHE A 120 5.16 -11.71 -26.91
N SER A 121 4.16 -12.19 -26.16
CA SER A 121 3.12 -13.06 -26.70
C SER A 121 1.76 -12.79 -26.03
N GLY A 122 0.67 -13.11 -26.72
CA GLY A 122 -0.69 -12.85 -26.22
C GLY A 122 -1.08 -11.38 -26.25
N GLY A 123 -2.10 -11.00 -25.47
CA GLY A 123 -2.57 -9.61 -25.36
C GLY A 123 -3.39 -9.07 -26.53
N GLY A 124 -3.62 -9.87 -27.58
CA GLY A 124 -4.39 -9.50 -28.77
C GLY A 124 -3.68 -8.57 -29.76
N GLY A 125 -2.53 -8.01 -29.39
CA GLY A 125 -1.73 -7.12 -30.22
C GLY A 125 -0.53 -7.78 -30.90
N THR A 126 0.25 -6.98 -31.63
CA THR A 126 1.46 -7.43 -32.34
C THR A 126 2.58 -6.38 -32.31
N GLY A 127 3.81 -6.82 -32.59
CA GLY A 127 4.95 -5.93 -32.87
C GLY A 127 5.66 -5.33 -31.67
N ALA A 128 5.36 -5.75 -30.44
CA ALA A 128 6.12 -5.28 -29.28
C ALA A 128 7.52 -5.90 -29.27
N ALA A 129 8.53 -5.09 -28.98
CA ALA A 129 9.92 -5.48 -28.88
C ALA A 129 10.62 -4.71 -27.77
N ALA A 130 11.59 -5.35 -27.12
CA ALA A 130 12.40 -4.74 -26.07
C ALA A 130 13.77 -5.43 -25.99
N THR A 131 14.73 -4.77 -25.36
CA THR A 131 16.05 -5.32 -25.05
C THR A 131 16.24 -5.41 -23.53
N ALA A 132 16.77 -6.52 -23.04
CA ALA A 132 17.10 -6.68 -21.63
C ALA A 132 18.45 -6.05 -21.30
N ASN A 133 18.54 -5.38 -20.14
CA ASN A 133 19.80 -4.89 -19.59
C ASN A 133 20.14 -5.72 -18.36
N ILE A 134 21.41 -6.13 -18.22
CA ILE A 134 21.90 -6.87 -17.05
C ILE A 134 22.81 -5.97 -16.20
N VAL A 135 22.79 -6.17 -14.88
CA VAL A 135 23.65 -5.50 -13.93
C VAL A 135 24.29 -6.53 -13.02
N THR A 136 25.57 -6.33 -12.73
CA THR A 136 26.30 -7.08 -11.70
C THR A 136 26.25 -6.29 -10.39
N SER A 137 25.73 -6.91 -9.34
CA SER A 137 25.63 -6.35 -7.99
C SER A 137 26.31 -7.28 -6.99
N ILE A 138 26.94 -6.70 -5.97
CA ILE A 138 27.44 -7.45 -4.83
C ILE A 138 26.39 -7.35 -3.74
N ILE A 139 25.87 -8.50 -3.31
CA ILE A 139 24.99 -8.61 -2.15
C ILE A 139 25.72 -9.36 -1.03
N VAL A 140 25.33 -9.16 0.22
CA VAL A 140 25.90 -9.92 1.34
C VAL A 140 24.88 -10.97 1.77
N VAL A 141 25.22 -12.24 1.59
CA VAL A 141 24.40 -13.38 2.03
C VAL A 141 25.14 -14.08 3.15
N GLY A 142 24.55 -14.10 4.35
CA GLY A 142 25.20 -14.73 5.52
C GLY A 142 26.56 -14.11 5.89
N GLY A 143 26.74 -12.79 5.68
CA GLY A 143 28.01 -12.11 5.92
C GLY A 143 29.06 -12.27 4.81
N VAL A 144 28.76 -13.04 3.77
CA VAL A 144 29.68 -13.28 2.63
C VAL A 144 29.29 -12.40 1.43
N PRO A 145 30.19 -11.54 0.93
CA PRO A 145 29.98 -10.83 -0.33
C PRO A 145 29.81 -11.81 -1.49
N THR A 146 28.62 -11.83 -2.06
CA THR A 146 28.22 -12.67 -3.18
C THR A 146 27.93 -11.78 -4.38
N THR A 147 28.57 -12.07 -5.51
CA THR A 147 28.32 -11.35 -6.76
C THR A 147 27.15 -12.00 -7.51
N ILE A 148 26.16 -11.20 -7.89
CA ILE A 148 25.01 -11.63 -8.69
C ILE A 148 24.93 -10.76 -9.93
N THR A 149 24.85 -11.41 -11.10
CA THR A 149 24.50 -10.75 -12.36
C THR A 149 23.09 -11.15 -12.75
N GLY A 150 22.19 -10.15 -12.84
CA GLY A 150 20.77 -10.32 -13.11
C GLY A 150 20.21 -9.26 -14.05
N VAL A 151 19.00 -9.48 -14.55
CA VAL A 151 18.28 -8.53 -15.42
C VAL A 151 17.78 -7.34 -14.59
N SER A 152 18.21 -6.13 -14.92
CA SER A 152 17.88 -4.91 -14.17
C SER A 152 16.70 -4.14 -14.75
N SER A 153 16.54 -4.15 -16.07
CA SER A 153 15.49 -3.42 -16.78
C SER A 153 15.28 -4.00 -18.17
N LEU A 154 14.11 -3.73 -18.75
CA LEU A 154 13.86 -3.91 -20.17
C LEU A 154 13.65 -2.54 -20.80
N THR A 155 14.31 -2.29 -21.92
CA THR A 155 14.10 -1.09 -22.73
C THR A 155 13.17 -1.43 -23.87
N ILE A 156 11.97 -0.86 -23.90
CA ILE A 156 11.04 -1.03 -25.02
C ILE A 156 11.64 -0.37 -26.27
N THR A 157 11.83 -1.14 -27.34
CA THR A 157 12.32 -0.67 -28.64
C THR A 157 11.20 -0.51 -29.65
N ASN A 158 10.10 -1.26 -29.48
CA ASN A 158 8.84 -1.06 -30.18
C ASN A 158 7.69 -1.35 -29.22
N ALA A 159 6.76 -0.40 -29.05
CA ALA A 159 5.61 -0.58 -28.17
C ALA A 159 4.55 -1.54 -28.77
N GLY A 160 4.65 -1.83 -30.08
CA GLY A 160 3.66 -2.58 -30.82
C GLY A 160 2.31 -1.86 -30.93
N SER A 161 1.26 -2.57 -31.31
CA SER A 161 -0.09 -2.01 -31.45
C SER A 161 -1.19 -3.06 -31.31
N GLY A 162 -2.41 -2.60 -31.03
CA GLY A 162 -3.61 -3.44 -31.01
C GLY A 162 -3.78 -4.30 -29.75
N TYR A 163 -3.01 -4.05 -28.69
CA TYR A 163 -3.15 -4.79 -27.44
C TYR A 163 -4.46 -4.42 -26.74
N THR A 164 -5.24 -5.44 -26.39
CA THR A 164 -6.49 -5.33 -25.62
C THR A 164 -6.36 -5.84 -24.19
N SER A 165 -5.24 -6.50 -23.89
CA SER A 165 -4.80 -6.86 -22.54
C SER A 165 -3.26 -6.88 -22.50
N GLU A 166 -2.67 -6.90 -21.30
CA GLU A 166 -1.22 -7.02 -21.15
C GLU A 166 -0.67 -8.27 -21.86
N PRO A 167 0.35 -8.16 -22.73
CA PRO A 167 1.04 -9.32 -23.28
C PRO A 167 1.97 -9.97 -22.24
N THR A 168 2.22 -11.27 -22.39
CA THR A 168 3.19 -12.01 -21.58
C THR A 168 4.60 -11.74 -22.09
N ILE A 169 5.54 -11.44 -21.18
CA ILE A 169 6.97 -11.35 -21.48
C ILE A 169 7.64 -12.68 -21.15
N THR A 170 8.40 -13.22 -22.10
CA THR A 170 9.31 -14.36 -21.88
C THR A 170 10.75 -13.89 -22.05
N LEU A 171 11.59 -14.21 -21.07
CA LEU A 171 13.03 -13.99 -21.09
C LEU A 171 13.71 -15.34 -21.32
N SER A 172 14.53 -15.44 -22.36
CA SER A 172 15.21 -16.70 -22.73
C SER A 172 16.66 -16.47 -23.15
N GLY A 173 17.52 -17.47 -22.91
CA GLY A 173 18.95 -17.37 -23.17
C GLY A 173 19.71 -16.56 -22.10
N GLY A 174 20.87 -16.03 -22.45
CA GLY A 174 21.69 -15.21 -21.53
C GLY A 174 22.48 -15.99 -20.47
N GLY A 175 22.39 -17.32 -20.43
CA GLY A 175 23.13 -18.20 -19.52
C GLY A 175 22.63 -18.26 -18.08
N GLY A 176 21.70 -17.37 -17.69
CA GLY A 176 21.12 -17.30 -16.34
C GLY A 176 19.74 -17.95 -16.22
N THR A 177 19.17 -17.89 -15.01
CA THR A 177 17.82 -18.40 -14.72
C THR A 177 17.05 -17.47 -13.78
N GLY A 178 15.72 -17.66 -13.71
CA GLY A 178 14.88 -17.03 -12.69
C GLY A 178 14.53 -15.55 -12.91
N ALA A 179 14.89 -14.96 -14.07
CA ALA A 179 14.42 -13.61 -14.38
C ALA A 179 12.97 -13.68 -14.88
N SER A 180 12.14 -12.75 -14.41
CA SER A 180 10.77 -12.59 -14.87
C SER A 180 10.42 -11.12 -15.01
N ALA A 181 9.54 -10.81 -15.96
CA ALA A 181 9.08 -9.47 -16.22
C ALA A 181 7.62 -9.47 -16.66
N ARG A 182 6.99 -8.30 -16.59
CA ARG A 182 5.61 -8.07 -17.06
C ARG A 182 5.57 -6.86 -17.98
N ALA A 183 4.74 -6.94 -19.01
CA ALA A 183 4.38 -5.80 -19.84
C ALA A 183 3.15 -5.10 -19.23
N LEU A 184 3.08 -3.78 -19.33
CA LEU A 184 1.96 -2.99 -18.84
C LEU A 184 1.40 -2.13 -19.98
N LEU A 185 0.08 -2.10 -20.08
CA LEU A 185 -0.62 -1.07 -20.85
C LEU A 185 -0.81 0.18 -19.97
N ALA A 186 -1.05 1.34 -20.57
CA ALA A 186 -1.28 2.58 -19.81
C ALA A 186 -2.52 3.32 -20.28
N ALA A 187 -3.19 3.99 -19.34
CA ALA A 187 -4.24 4.95 -19.61
C ALA A 187 -3.67 6.37 -19.44
N THR A 188 -4.14 7.29 -20.26
CA THR A 188 -3.71 8.70 -20.23
C THR A 188 -4.89 9.65 -20.18
N ARG A 189 -4.70 10.80 -19.54
CA ARG A 189 -5.71 11.87 -19.47
C ARG A 189 -5.04 13.23 -19.49
N THR A 190 -5.64 14.17 -20.22
CA THR A 190 -5.28 15.59 -20.19
C THR A 190 -6.47 16.39 -19.71
N ILE A 191 -6.26 17.22 -18.70
CA ILE A 191 -7.25 18.13 -18.14
C ILE A 191 -6.72 19.54 -18.33
N THR A 192 -7.52 20.40 -18.97
CA THR A 192 -7.13 21.80 -19.24
C THR A 192 -8.04 22.73 -18.45
N PHE A 193 -7.41 23.70 -17.78
CA PHE A 193 -8.09 24.77 -17.05
C PHE A 193 -7.77 26.09 -17.73
N ASN A 194 -8.82 26.82 -18.09
CA ASN A 194 -8.73 28.16 -18.66
C ASN A 194 -9.23 29.17 -17.64
N ASN A 195 -8.76 30.42 -17.75
CA ASN A 195 -9.20 31.53 -16.91
C ASN A 195 -8.98 31.28 -15.42
N LEU A 196 -7.82 30.71 -15.05
CA LEU A 196 -7.37 30.76 -13.67
C LEU A 196 -7.04 32.21 -13.29
N ASP A 197 -6.75 32.47 -12.02
CA ASP A 197 -6.38 33.80 -11.56
C ASP A 197 -5.30 34.43 -12.44
N GLN A 198 -5.47 35.73 -12.70
CA GLN A 198 -4.61 36.50 -13.61
C GLN A 198 -4.60 35.96 -15.04
N ASN A 199 -5.68 35.30 -15.48
CA ASN A 199 -5.80 34.68 -16.80
C ASN A 199 -4.73 33.62 -17.08
N ALA A 200 -4.19 32.99 -16.03
CA ALA A 200 -3.29 31.85 -16.21
C ALA A 200 -4.06 30.67 -16.82
N THR A 201 -3.33 29.82 -17.53
CA THR A 201 -3.84 28.54 -18.02
C THR A 201 -3.13 27.40 -17.31
N ALA A 202 -3.81 26.28 -17.10
CA ALA A 202 -3.18 25.08 -16.58
C ALA A 202 -3.51 23.85 -17.40
N THR A 203 -2.57 22.92 -17.44
CA THR A 203 -2.76 21.59 -18.03
C THR A 203 -2.23 20.55 -17.06
N VAL A 204 -3.05 19.54 -16.79
CA VAL A 204 -2.70 18.36 -16.00
C VAL A 204 -2.67 17.17 -16.93
N LYS A 205 -1.50 16.57 -17.11
CA LYS A 205 -1.33 15.31 -17.84
C LYS A 205 -1.12 14.19 -16.85
N VAL A 206 -1.94 13.15 -16.95
CA VAL A 206 -1.87 11.97 -16.08
C VAL A 206 -1.60 10.75 -16.92
N TRP A 207 -0.59 9.98 -16.52
CA TRP A 207 -0.26 8.68 -17.08
C TRP A 207 -0.41 7.63 -15.99
N SER A 208 -1.12 6.54 -16.28
CA SER A 208 -1.37 5.45 -15.34
C SER A 208 -1.07 4.11 -15.99
N SER A 209 -0.10 3.36 -15.46
CA SER A 209 0.17 2.00 -15.92
C SER A 209 -0.75 0.96 -15.29
N GLY A 210 -0.93 -0.19 -15.95
CA GLY A 210 -1.67 -1.33 -15.42
C GLY A 210 -3.17 -1.06 -15.26
N TYR A 211 -3.76 -0.27 -16.17
CA TYR A 211 -5.16 0.16 -16.07
C TYR A 211 -6.17 -0.99 -16.10
N ASP A 212 -5.77 -2.17 -16.58
CA ASP A 212 -6.60 -3.37 -16.64
C ASP A 212 -6.77 -4.06 -15.28
N GLY A 213 -6.04 -3.62 -14.26
CA GLY A 213 -6.17 -4.08 -12.88
C GLY A 213 -5.73 -5.52 -12.62
N SER A 214 -4.97 -6.13 -13.54
CA SER A 214 -4.52 -7.54 -13.55
C SER A 214 -3.49 -7.94 -12.46
N GLY A 215 -3.67 -7.45 -11.23
CA GLY A 215 -2.87 -7.82 -10.06
C GLY A 215 -1.46 -7.20 -10.01
N THR A 216 -1.25 -6.10 -10.72
CA THR A 216 0.02 -5.36 -10.74
C THR A 216 0.12 -4.34 -9.61
N VAL A 217 1.31 -3.77 -9.45
CA VAL A 217 1.59 -2.58 -8.63
C VAL A 217 1.59 -1.37 -9.59
N PRO A 218 0.42 -0.80 -9.94
CA PRO A 218 0.32 0.23 -10.95
C PRO A 218 1.01 1.50 -10.46
N THR A 219 1.56 2.24 -11.41
CA THR A 219 2.23 3.51 -11.18
C THR A 219 1.44 4.59 -11.89
N VAL A 220 1.12 5.66 -11.16
CA VAL A 220 0.50 6.86 -11.73
C VAL A 220 1.51 7.99 -11.63
N VAL A 221 1.69 8.72 -12.72
CA VAL A 221 2.51 9.92 -12.76
C VAL A 221 1.69 11.06 -13.34
N THR A 222 1.65 12.16 -12.61
CA THR A 222 0.93 13.37 -12.99
C THR A 222 1.90 14.53 -13.15
N LYS A 223 1.75 15.26 -14.25
CA LYS A 223 2.43 16.54 -14.50
C LYS A 223 1.38 17.64 -14.57
N ALA A 224 1.37 18.54 -13.60
CA ALA A 224 0.65 19.79 -13.67
C ALA A 224 1.57 20.90 -14.19
N THR A 225 1.10 21.65 -15.18
CA THR A 225 1.80 22.81 -15.74
C THR A 225 0.86 24.00 -15.69
N ILE A 226 1.24 25.03 -14.94
CA ILE A 226 0.55 26.33 -14.95
C ILE A 226 1.40 27.31 -15.74
N THR A 227 0.78 28.02 -16.67
CA THR A 227 1.40 29.07 -17.46
C THR A 227 0.79 30.41 -17.05
N PRO A 228 1.48 31.18 -16.18
CA PRO A 228 1.08 32.55 -15.86
C PRO A 228 1.17 33.45 -17.09
N VAL A 229 0.44 34.57 -17.09
CA VAL A 229 0.56 35.60 -18.14
C VAL A 229 1.95 36.21 -18.21
N ASP A 230 2.60 36.35 -17.05
CA ASP A 230 3.91 36.99 -16.91
C ASP A 230 4.92 36.04 -16.26
N GLY A 231 5.63 35.26 -17.10
CA GLY A 231 6.79 34.48 -16.69
C GLY A 231 6.82 33.04 -17.20
N PRO A 232 7.87 32.27 -16.87
CA PRO A 232 7.99 30.90 -17.32
C PRO A 232 6.98 29.99 -16.60
N PRO A 233 6.53 28.89 -17.24
CA PRO A 233 5.62 27.92 -16.65
C PRO A 233 6.13 27.35 -15.32
N ILE A 234 5.19 27.07 -14.43
CA ILE A 234 5.42 26.42 -13.15
C ILE A 234 4.92 24.99 -13.29
N VAL A 235 5.80 24.03 -12.99
CA VAL A 235 5.55 22.61 -13.25
C VAL A 235 5.74 21.81 -11.97
N LYS A 236 4.76 20.98 -11.63
CA LYS A 236 4.80 20.04 -10.51
C LYS A 236 4.56 18.63 -11.01
N TRP A 237 5.33 17.68 -10.49
CA TRP A 237 5.28 16.27 -10.86
C TRP A 237 5.07 15.43 -9.62
N ILE A 238 4.07 14.57 -9.66
CA ILE A 238 3.76 13.63 -8.59
C ILE A 238 3.78 12.23 -9.17
N LYS A 239 4.43 11.31 -8.46
CA LYS A 239 4.34 9.88 -8.68
C LYS A 239 3.63 9.26 -7.50
N ILE A 240 2.69 8.38 -7.79
CA ILE A 240 2.19 7.41 -6.82
C ILE A 240 2.36 5.99 -7.33
N ILE A 241 2.36 5.07 -6.38
CA ILE A 241 2.26 3.65 -6.63
C ILE A 241 1.05 3.15 -5.86
N LEU A 242 0.18 2.37 -6.50
CA LEU A 242 -0.90 1.70 -5.82
C LEU A 242 -0.57 0.24 -5.60
N SER A 243 -1.20 -0.35 -4.60
CA SER A 243 -1.21 -1.78 -4.37
C SER A 243 -2.63 -2.24 -4.07
N LYS A 244 -2.92 -3.47 -4.44
CA LYS A 244 -4.05 -4.22 -3.89
C LYS A 244 -3.54 -4.93 -2.63
N SER A 245 -4.30 -4.85 -1.54
CA SER A 245 -3.98 -5.57 -0.31
C SER A 245 -5.08 -6.59 -0.01
N GLY A 246 -4.70 -7.83 0.27
CA GLY A 246 -5.61 -8.87 0.76
C GLY A 246 -6.24 -8.54 2.10
N VAL A 247 -7.07 -9.46 2.61
CA VAL A 247 -7.79 -9.28 3.86
C VAL A 247 -6.81 -9.07 5.02
N MET A 248 -5.72 -9.85 5.04
CA MET A 248 -4.61 -9.73 5.99
C MET A 248 -3.26 -9.95 5.30
N PRO A 249 -2.55 -8.90 4.86
CA PRO A 249 -1.30 -9.02 4.10
C PRO A 249 -0.06 -9.37 4.96
N LYS A 250 -0.26 -9.71 6.24
CA LYS A 250 0.82 -9.91 7.22
C LYS A 250 0.55 -11.14 8.06
N GLY A 251 1.61 -11.81 8.48
CA GLY A 251 1.51 -13.05 9.26
C GLY A 251 1.33 -12.82 10.74
N LEU A 252 2.17 -12.00 11.37
CA LEU A 252 2.13 -11.81 12.81
C LEU A 252 2.33 -10.35 13.17
N ILE A 253 1.30 -9.71 13.72
CA ILE A 253 1.39 -8.33 14.20
C ILE A 253 0.97 -8.26 15.66
N ALA A 254 1.89 -7.79 16.50
CA ALA A 254 1.63 -7.41 17.87
C ALA A 254 1.34 -5.91 17.97
N LYS A 255 0.44 -5.54 18.86
CA LYS A 255 0.20 -4.13 19.19
C LYS A 255 1.35 -3.57 20.01
N ASN A 256 1.78 -4.27 21.06
CA ASN A 256 2.66 -3.74 22.10
C ASN A 256 4.06 -4.34 22.12
N SER A 257 4.25 -5.64 21.88
CA SER A 257 5.59 -6.24 21.91
C SER A 257 5.61 -7.64 21.33
N ILE A 258 6.80 -8.06 20.89
CA ILE A 258 7.12 -9.44 20.58
C ILE A 258 8.36 -9.81 21.38
N THR A 259 8.27 -10.88 22.16
CA THR A 259 9.40 -11.45 22.91
C THR A 259 9.51 -12.92 22.58
N TRP A 260 10.59 -13.28 21.91
CA TRP A 260 10.86 -14.65 21.51
C TRP A 260 11.94 -15.27 22.38
N ASN A 261 11.57 -16.34 23.09
CA ASN A 261 12.47 -17.19 23.83
C ASN A 261 12.47 -18.59 23.19
N GLY A 262 13.64 -19.23 23.10
CA GLY A 262 13.80 -20.53 22.44
C GLY A 262 14.15 -20.41 20.96
N HIS A 263 13.46 -21.19 20.12
CA HIS A 263 13.72 -21.38 18.69
C HIS A 263 12.46 -21.12 17.82
N PRO A 264 11.73 -20.02 18.00
CA PRO A 264 10.55 -19.75 17.19
C PRO A 264 10.93 -19.44 15.73
N LEU A 265 10.11 -19.93 14.80
CA LEU A 265 10.17 -19.63 13.38
C LEU A 265 8.95 -18.81 12.95
N ALA A 266 9.16 -17.83 12.10
CA ALA A 266 8.09 -17.20 11.32
C ALA A 266 8.41 -17.32 9.84
N ASP A 267 7.57 -18.01 9.08
CA ASP A 267 7.71 -18.17 7.64
C ASP A 267 6.33 -18.10 6.95
N SER A 268 6.25 -18.54 5.70
CA SER A 268 5.01 -18.50 4.92
C SER A 268 4.86 -19.72 4.01
N PHE A 269 3.66 -19.91 3.49
CA PHE A 269 3.33 -20.90 2.46
C PHE A 269 2.11 -20.43 1.66
N ILE A 270 1.78 -21.17 0.61
CA ILE A 270 0.58 -20.94 -0.20
C ILE A 270 -0.33 -22.15 -0.02
N SER A 271 -1.48 -21.97 0.65
CA SER A 271 -2.43 -23.08 0.85
C SER A 271 -3.23 -23.40 -0.41
N SER A 272 -3.49 -22.40 -1.26
CA SER A 272 -4.07 -22.58 -2.59
C SER A 272 -3.60 -21.50 -3.55
N THR A 273 -3.42 -21.89 -4.82
CA THR A 273 -3.09 -20.97 -5.92
C THR A 273 -4.24 -20.00 -6.24
N THR A 274 -5.46 -20.32 -5.81
CA THR A 274 -6.62 -19.42 -5.85
C THR A 274 -7.27 -19.38 -4.45
N PRO A 275 -7.20 -18.25 -3.72
CA PRO A 275 -7.73 -18.17 -2.35
C PRO A 275 -9.16 -18.69 -2.24
N GLY A 276 -9.40 -19.58 -1.27
CA GLY A 276 -10.71 -20.19 -1.05
C GLY A 276 -11.11 -21.33 -1.99
N VAL A 277 -10.26 -21.71 -2.95
CA VAL A 277 -10.53 -22.81 -3.87
C VAL A 277 -9.67 -24.03 -3.51
N PRO A 278 -10.26 -25.18 -3.16
CA PRO A 278 -9.53 -26.42 -2.88
C PRO A 278 -8.99 -27.08 -4.16
N PRO A 279 -8.04 -28.05 -4.08
CA PRO A 279 -7.48 -28.64 -2.86
C PRO A 279 -6.57 -27.68 -2.09
N PHE A 280 -6.65 -27.75 -0.76
CA PHE A 280 -5.78 -26.96 0.12
C PHE A 280 -4.54 -27.77 0.51
N THR A 281 -3.38 -27.19 0.30
CA THR A 281 -2.09 -27.72 0.74
C THR A 281 -1.85 -27.24 2.16
N GLN A 282 -1.71 -28.18 3.09
CA GLN A 282 -1.24 -27.87 4.45
C GLN A 282 0.22 -27.45 4.41
N TYR A 283 0.62 -26.57 5.33
CA TYR A 283 2.02 -26.25 5.50
C TYR A 283 2.83 -27.51 5.78
N ASN A 284 3.99 -27.58 5.13
CA ASN A 284 5.08 -28.45 5.49
C ASN A 284 6.40 -27.76 5.12
N THR A 285 7.50 -28.25 5.66
CA THR A 285 8.83 -27.63 5.46
C THR A 285 9.29 -27.60 4.00
N ALA A 286 8.79 -28.49 3.13
CA ALA A 286 9.09 -28.46 1.69
C ALA A 286 8.30 -27.38 0.93
N THR A 287 7.18 -26.91 1.51
CA THR A 287 6.36 -25.82 0.97
C THR A 287 6.65 -24.46 1.61
N ALA A 288 7.62 -24.40 2.53
CA ALA A 288 8.00 -23.19 3.24
C ALA A 288 8.58 -22.14 2.28
N ARG A 289 8.23 -20.88 2.53
CA ARG A 289 8.55 -19.68 1.74
C ARG A 289 8.89 -18.53 2.67
N SER A 290 9.51 -17.48 2.12
CA SER A 290 10.06 -16.36 2.89
C SER A 290 9.29 -15.04 2.75
N ASN A 291 7.95 -15.07 2.79
CA ASN A 291 7.06 -13.95 2.53
C ASN A 291 6.17 -13.56 3.73
N ILE A 292 6.60 -13.86 4.96
CA ILE A 292 5.89 -13.36 6.15
C ILE A 292 6.30 -11.91 6.46
N THR A 293 5.40 -11.15 7.07
CA THR A 293 5.76 -9.93 7.80
C THR A 293 5.40 -10.10 9.27
N VAL A 294 6.41 -9.95 10.13
CA VAL A 294 6.30 -9.93 11.59
C VAL A 294 6.43 -8.50 12.07
N GLY A 295 5.74 -8.06 13.12
CA GLY A 295 5.97 -6.71 13.61
C GLY A 295 5.27 -6.31 14.89
N SER A 296 5.78 -5.23 15.51
CA SER A 296 5.14 -4.57 16.64
C SER A 296 4.93 -3.09 16.36
N LEU A 297 3.74 -2.57 16.65
CA LEU A 297 3.41 -1.16 16.40
C LEU A 297 3.86 -0.24 17.52
N TYR A 298 3.78 -0.70 18.76
CA TYR A 298 4.17 0.04 19.96
C TYR A 298 5.17 -0.77 20.79
N GLY A 299 5.55 -0.21 21.93
CA GLY A 299 6.47 -0.80 22.91
C GLY A 299 7.95 -0.50 22.67
N PRO A 300 8.84 -1.03 23.52
CA PRO A 300 10.26 -0.71 23.44
C PRO A 300 11.00 -1.54 22.38
N THR A 301 10.63 -2.82 22.24
CA THR A 301 11.39 -3.80 21.44
C THR A 301 10.51 -4.87 20.79
N VAL A 302 10.94 -5.30 19.61
CA VAL A 302 10.69 -6.62 19.02
C VAL A 302 11.95 -7.45 19.30
N SER A 303 11.89 -8.30 20.33
CA SER A 303 12.98 -9.20 20.69
C SER A 303 12.77 -10.55 20.04
N LEU A 304 13.62 -10.91 19.07
CA LEU A 304 13.56 -12.18 18.35
C LEU A 304 14.37 -13.31 19.04
N GLY A 305 14.97 -13.02 20.20
CA GLY A 305 15.81 -13.99 20.93
C GLY A 305 17.12 -14.31 20.21
N ALA A 306 17.95 -15.19 20.77
CA ALA A 306 19.23 -15.54 20.12
C ALA A 306 19.06 -16.45 18.89
N GLN A 307 17.99 -17.26 18.86
CA GLN A 307 17.79 -18.33 17.87
C GLN A 307 16.46 -18.22 17.11
N GLY A 308 15.69 -17.14 17.30
CA GLY A 308 14.47 -16.94 16.55
C GLY A 308 14.76 -16.56 15.10
N VAL A 309 13.91 -17.03 14.18
CA VAL A 309 14.09 -16.85 12.74
C VAL A 309 12.84 -16.23 12.13
N VAL A 310 13.01 -15.15 11.36
CA VAL A 310 11.98 -14.55 10.52
C VAL A 310 12.40 -14.73 9.06
N ASN A 311 11.74 -15.67 8.38
CA ASN A 311 11.85 -15.86 6.93
C ASN A 311 10.94 -14.84 6.22
N GLY A 312 11.30 -13.57 6.30
CA GLY A 312 10.51 -12.49 5.73
C GLY A 312 10.90 -11.14 6.32
N ASN A 313 9.96 -10.21 6.36
CA ASN A 313 10.21 -8.85 6.81
C ASN A 313 9.83 -8.67 8.29
N VAL A 314 10.51 -7.75 8.96
CA VAL A 314 10.10 -7.22 10.27
C VAL A 314 9.63 -5.79 10.10
N THR A 315 8.49 -5.42 10.67
CA THR A 315 7.96 -4.06 10.65
C THR A 315 7.80 -3.53 12.06
N VAL A 316 8.22 -2.30 12.30
CA VAL A 316 8.20 -1.68 13.62
C VAL A 316 7.63 -0.28 13.57
N GLY A 317 6.84 0.08 14.59
CA GLY A 317 6.36 1.45 14.73
C GLY A 317 7.46 2.43 15.13
N SER A 318 7.09 3.70 15.23
CA SER A 318 8.04 4.76 15.61
C SER A 318 8.61 4.51 17.01
N GLY A 319 9.94 4.47 17.14
CA GLY A 319 10.64 4.28 18.42
C GLY A 319 10.75 2.83 18.90
N VAL A 320 10.18 1.87 18.18
CA VAL A 320 10.32 0.43 18.46
C VAL A 320 11.62 -0.07 17.82
N THR A 321 12.44 -0.81 18.57
CA THR A 321 13.70 -1.38 18.07
C THR A 321 13.59 -2.89 17.86
N VAL A 322 14.40 -3.46 16.95
CA VAL A 322 14.48 -4.92 16.74
C VAL A 322 15.81 -5.43 17.30
N THR A 323 15.77 -6.52 18.08
CA THR A 323 16.96 -7.09 18.73
C THR A 323 16.97 -8.62 18.63
N GLY A 324 18.15 -9.19 18.35
CA GLY A 324 18.34 -10.64 18.26
C GLY A 324 17.77 -11.25 16.96
N GLY A 325 17.92 -12.56 16.83
CA GLY A 325 17.35 -13.40 15.78
C GLY A 325 18.00 -13.22 14.41
N THR A 326 17.49 -13.98 13.45
CA THR A 326 17.85 -13.87 12.03
C THR A 326 16.63 -13.40 11.24
N ILE A 327 16.82 -12.43 10.35
CA ILE A 327 15.78 -11.89 9.46
C ILE A 327 16.29 -12.06 8.03
N SER A 328 15.54 -12.78 7.18
CA SER A 328 15.93 -12.97 5.76
C SER A 328 15.50 -11.81 4.84
N GLY A 329 14.49 -11.03 5.25
CA GLY A 329 14.01 -9.84 4.55
C GLY A 329 14.48 -8.53 5.19
N GLN A 330 13.63 -7.50 5.09
CA GLN A 330 13.94 -6.14 5.54
C GLN A 330 13.36 -5.82 6.91
N THR A 331 14.03 -4.94 7.65
CA THR A 331 13.46 -4.25 8.82
C THR A 331 12.89 -2.89 8.38
N ILE A 332 11.58 -2.72 8.52
CA ILE A 332 10.83 -1.56 8.06
C ILE A 332 10.38 -0.74 9.26
N GLY A 333 10.95 0.46 9.44
CA GLY A 333 10.58 1.37 10.53
C GLY A 333 9.37 2.25 10.24
N ASN A 334 8.90 2.94 11.29
CA ASN A 334 7.83 3.95 11.25
C ASN A 334 6.50 3.44 10.68
N ALA A 335 6.21 2.17 10.89
CA ALA A 335 4.95 1.59 10.47
C ALA A 335 3.78 2.18 11.27
N GLN A 336 2.68 2.48 10.58
CA GLN A 336 1.41 2.90 11.21
C GLN A 336 0.31 1.93 10.79
N PHE A 337 -0.33 1.29 11.76
CA PHE A 337 -1.50 0.43 11.54
C PHE A 337 -2.64 0.89 12.42
N ASN A 338 -3.81 1.11 11.83
CA ASN A 338 -5.01 1.34 12.61
C ASN A 338 -5.73 0.01 12.79
N PHE A 339 -5.73 -0.52 14.01
CA PHE A 339 -6.49 -1.71 14.37
C PHE A 339 -7.86 -1.31 14.88
N THR A 340 -8.87 -1.38 14.01
CA THR A 340 -10.25 -1.16 14.40
C THR A 340 -10.96 -2.50 14.46
N MET A 341 -11.41 -2.89 15.66
CA MET A 341 -12.29 -4.05 15.81
C MET A 341 -13.61 -3.77 15.09
N PRO A 342 -14.14 -4.74 14.31
CA PRO A 342 -15.46 -4.59 13.72
C PRO A 342 -16.53 -4.52 14.81
N THR A 343 -17.63 -3.83 14.53
CA THR A 343 -18.83 -3.91 15.36
C THR A 343 -19.36 -5.34 15.35
N TYR A 344 -19.60 -5.90 16.54
CA TYR A 344 -20.15 -7.25 16.67
C TYR A 344 -21.59 -7.25 16.15
N PRO A 345 -22.01 -8.26 15.37
CA PRO A 345 -23.40 -8.40 14.97
C PRO A 345 -24.30 -8.50 16.21
N THR A 346 -25.48 -7.88 16.15
CA THR A 346 -26.48 -7.97 17.22
C THR A 346 -27.60 -8.92 16.82
N ASN A 347 -28.23 -9.55 17.81
CA ASN A 347 -29.39 -10.40 17.54
C ASN A 347 -30.58 -9.50 17.18
N THR A 348 -31.04 -9.60 15.94
CA THR A 348 -32.18 -8.82 15.41
C THR A 348 -33.51 -9.57 15.48
N GLY A 349 -33.50 -10.86 15.86
CA GLY A 349 -34.69 -11.72 15.84
C GLY A 349 -35.22 -12.06 14.44
N ALA A 350 -34.45 -11.76 13.38
CA ALA A 350 -34.82 -12.01 12.00
C ALA A 350 -34.55 -13.46 11.54
N THR A 351 -35.04 -13.83 10.35
CA THR A 351 -34.68 -15.11 9.71
C THR A 351 -33.17 -15.14 9.45
N GLY A 352 -32.51 -16.25 9.80
CA GLY A 352 -31.04 -16.33 9.77
C GLY A 352 -30.38 -16.07 11.12
N TYR A 353 -31.10 -15.56 12.12
CA TYR A 353 -30.58 -15.23 13.45
C TYR A 353 -31.12 -16.20 14.50
N TYR A 354 -30.21 -16.95 15.13
CA TYR A 354 -30.55 -18.01 16.09
C TYR A 354 -29.94 -17.71 17.44
N SER A 355 -30.78 -17.49 18.46
CA SER A 355 -30.32 -17.44 19.84
C SER A 355 -30.18 -18.84 20.41
N LEU A 356 -28.96 -19.22 20.77
CA LEU A 356 -28.67 -20.44 21.52
C LEU A 356 -28.76 -20.20 23.04
N GLY A 357 -28.60 -18.95 23.49
CA GLY A 357 -28.64 -18.58 24.90
C GLY A 357 -27.38 -19.03 25.64
N VAL A 358 -27.52 -19.33 26.94
CA VAL A 358 -26.43 -19.85 27.76
C VAL A 358 -26.29 -21.35 27.53
N VAL A 359 -25.29 -21.75 26.76
CA VAL A 359 -24.99 -23.15 26.43
C VAL A 359 -23.54 -23.46 26.71
N ALA A 360 -23.25 -24.66 27.22
CA ALA A 360 -21.88 -25.06 27.53
C ALA A 360 -21.04 -25.30 26.25
N SER A 361 -21.66 -25.85 25.20
CA SER A 361 -21.04 -26.12 23.91
C SER A 361 -21.99 -25.83 22.76
N LEU A 362 -21.44 -25.65 21.56
CA LEU A 362 -22.21 -25.51 20.33
C LEU A 362 -22.74 -26.85 19.81
N PRO A 363 -23.78 -26.84 18.96
CA PRO A 363 -24.20 -28.01 18.19
C PRO A 363 -23.04 -28.58 17.37
N ALA A 364 -22.94 -29.92 17.29
CA ALA A 364 -21.86 -30.60 16.57
C ALA A 364 -21.74 -30.24 15.08
N THR A 365 -22.83 -29.75 14.46
CA THR A 365 -22.81 -29.28 13.08
C THR A 365 -23.58 -27.98 12.95
N LEU A 366 -22.98 -27.01 12.27
CA LEU A 366 -23.62 -25.76 11.89
C LEU A 366 -23.56 -25.56 10.36
N PRO A 367 -24.61 -25.01 9.73
CA PRO A 367 -25.91 -24.73 10.32
C PRO A 367 -26.66 -26.00 10.74
N ARG A 368 -27.58 -25.91 11.71
CA ARG A 368 -28.38 -27.07 12.12
C ARG A 368 -29.35 -27.45 11.01
N ALA A 369 -29.75 -28.73 10.96
CA ALA A 369 -30.73 -29.18 9.99
C ALA A 369 -32.02 -28.34 10.09
N GLY A 370 -32.45 -27.76 8.97
CA GLY A 370 -33.65 -26.93 8.88
C GLY A 370 -33.45 -25.44 9.20
N ASP A 371 -32.27 -25.02 9.69
CA ASP A 371 -31.96 -23.60 9.81
C ASP A 371 -31.93 -22.96 8.40
N LEU A 372 -32.44 -21.73 8.29
CA LEU A 372 -32.49 -20.91 7.10
C LEU A 372 -31.50 -19.74 7.25
N PRO A 373 -30.80 -19.34 6.19
CA PRO A 373 -29.85 -18.23 6.24
C PRO A 373 -30.54 -16.87 6.09
N GLU A 374 -29.89 -15.83 6.59
CA GLU A 374 -30.09 -14.48 6.09
C GLU A 374 -29.49 -14.39 4.67
N THR A 375 -30.19 -13.74 3.74
CA THR A 375 -29.70 -13.49 2.38
C THR A 375 -29.42 -12.00 2.22
N ALA A 376 -28.15 -11.64 2.05
CA ALA A 376 -27.73 -10.27 1.76
C ALA A 376 -28.17 -9.84 0.35
N ALA A 377 -28.12 -8.53 0.08
CA ALA A 377 -28.52 -7.97 -1.22
C ALA A 377 -27.69 -8.49 -2.41
N ASP A 378 -26.45 -8.92 -2.15
CA ASP A 378 -25.55 -9.56 -3.13
C ASP A 378 -25.82 -11.07 -3.31
N GLY A 379 -26.84 -11.62 -2.64
CA GLY A 379 -27.21 -13.03 -2.67
C GLY A 379 -26.43 -13.91 -1.70
N THR A 380 -25.49 -13.35 -0.92
CA THR A 380 -24.72 -14.11 0.08
C THR A 380 -25.63 -14.64 1.17
N LYS A 381 -25.50 -15.94 1.46
CA LYS A 381 -26.29 -16.64 2.49
C LYS A 381 -25.45 -16.85 3.75
N THR A 382 -25.92 -16.34 4.89
CA THR A 382 -25.21 -16.38 6.18
C THR A 382 -26.12 -16.84 7.31
N TYR A 383 -25.62 -17.70 8.20
CA TYR A 383 -26.34 -18.18 9.39
C TYR A 383 -25.71 -17.58 10.64
N TYR A 384 -26.47 -16.88 11.47
CA TYR A 384 -26.01 -16.22 12.68
C TYR A 384 -26.44 -17.00 13.93
N TYR A 385 -25.49 -17.32 14.80
CA TYR A 385 -25.74 -18.00 16.07
C TYR A 385 -25.24 -17.15 17.24
N PHE A 386 -26.11 -16.88 18.21
CA PHE A 386 -25.80 -16.07 19.39
C PHE A 386 -25.76 -16.95 20.63
N CYS A 387 -24.61 -17.00 21.30
CA CYS A 387 -24.39 -17.83 22.47
C CYS A 387 -23.76 -17.04 23.61
N SER A 388 -23.86 -17.55 24.84
CA SER A 388 -23.21 -16.92 25.99
C SER A 388 -22.60 -17.92 26.96
N GLY A 389 -21.41 -17.59 27.48
CA GLY A 389 -20.64 -18.47 28.36
C GLY A 389 -20.24 -19.79 27.71
N THR A 390 -20.14 -19.81 26.38
CA THR A 390 -19.99 -21.05 25.59
C THR A 390 -18.53 -21.33 25.28
N THR A 391 -18.15 -22.60 25.27
CA THR A 391 -16.88 -23.03 24.70
C THR A 391 -17.11 -23.51 23.26
N ILE A 392 -16.55 -22.77 22.30
CA ILE A 392 -16.64 -23.07 20.87
C ILE A 392 -15.57 -24.09 20.51
N GLY A 393 -15.96 -25.36 20.41
CA GLY A 393 -15.11 -26.47 20.01
C GLY A 393 -15.95 -27.61 19.42
N ALA A 394 -15.33 -28.73 19.06
CA ALA A 394 -15.98 -29.96 18.57
C ALA A 394 -17.21 -29.73 17.63
N THR A 395 -17.11 -28.77 16.71
CA THR A 395 -18.19 -28.32 15.83
C THR A 395 -17.71 -28.29 14.40
N THR A 396 -18.49 -28.87 13.48
CA THR A 396 -18.20 -28.81 12.05
C THR A 396 -19.07 -27.78 11.35
N ILE A 397 -18.44 -26.83 10.65
CA ILE A 397 -19.13 -25.92 9.73
C ILE A 397 -19.32 -26.62 8.40
N THR A 398 -20.55 -26.76 7.94
CA THR A 398 -20.87 -27.50 6.72
C THR A 398 -20.26 -26.85 5.49
N ALA A 399 -19.73 -27.66 4.57
CA ALA A 399 -19.13 -27.20 3.31
C ALA A 399 -20.10 -26.29 2.51
N GLY A 400 -19.58 -25.18 1.99
CA GLY A 400 -20.34 -24.20 1.21
C GLY A 400 -21.32 -23.34 2.02
N LYS A 401 -21.28 -23.39 3.36
CA LYS A 401 -22.11 -22.54 4.23
C LYS A 401 -21.28 -21.47 4.92
N ASN A 402 -21.84 -20.27 5.05
CA ASN A 402 -21.22 -19.17 5.80
C ASN A 402 -21.90 -19.05 7.17
N VAL A 403 -21.13 -19.22 8.24
CA VAL A 403 -21.63 -19.19 9.61
C VAL A 403 -20.98 -18.04 10.36
N VAL A 404 -21.79 -17.29 11.09
CA VAL A 404 -21.35 -16.25 12.02
C VAL A 404 -21.75 -16.67 13.42
N ILE A 405 -20.79 -16.74 14.34
CA ILE A 405 -21.02 -17.08 15.74
C ILE A 405 -20.70 -15.85 16.57
N VAL A 406 -21.63 -15.42 17.40
CA VAL A 406 -21.50 -14.24 18.27
C VAL A 406 -21.67 -14.69 19.72
N GLY A 407 -20.56 -14.71 20.42
CA GLY A 407 -20.43 -15.06 21.83
C GLY A 407 -20.36 -13.83 22.73
N SER A 408 -20.93 -13.97 23.92
CA SER A 408 -20.78 -13.01 25.03
C SER A 408 -20.65 -13.71 26.39
N GLY A 409 -20.32 -12.99 27.44
CA GLY A 409 -20.28 -13.53 28.80
C GLY A 409 -19.16 -14.56 29.02
N GLY A 410 -17.99 -14.33 28.41
CA GLY A 410 -16.82 -15.21 28.53
C GLY A 410 -16.82 -16.37 27.55
N THR A 411 -17.41 -16.21 26.37
CA THR A 411 -17.38 -17.23 25.32
C THR A 411 -15.95 -17.42 24.84
N SER A 412 -15.43 -18.65 24.91
CA SER A 412 -14.07 -19.03 24.56
C SER A 412 -14.06 -19.97 23.35
N MET A 413 -12.86 -20.29 22.84
CA MET A 413 -12.66 -21.33 21.82
C MET A 413 -11.84 -22.48 22.40
N ALA A 414 -12.08 -23.67 21.88
CA ALA A 414 -11.38 -24.92 22.22
C ALA A 414 -11.17 -25.78 20.96
N ALA A 415 -10.36 -26.83 21.10
CA ALA A 415 -10.09 -27.82 20.08
C ALA A 415 -11.35 -28.41 19.39
N GLY A 416 -11.17 -28.84 18.14
CA GLY A 416 -12.14 -29.65 17.41
C GLY A 416 -13.13 -28.85 16.55
N LEU A 417 -13.06 -27.52 16.51
CA LEU A 417 -13.76 -26.76 15.47
C LEU A 417 -13.15 -27.09 14.10
N GLN A 418 -13.98 -27.43 13.13
CA GLN A 418 -13.56 -27.77 11.76
C GLN A 418 -14.40 -27.05 10.71
N ILE A 419 -13.75 -26.59 9.65
CA ILE A 419 -14.44 -26.10 8.46
C ILE A 419 -14.53 -27.22 7.43
N GLY A 420 -15.75 -27.57 7.05
CA GLY A 420 -16.04 -28.60 6.07
C GLY A 420 -15.64 -28.18 4.66
N VAL A 421 -15.05 -29.13 3.93
CA VAL A 421 -14.69 -28.99 2.52
C VAL A 421 -15.27 -30.19 1.77
N THR A 422 -15.96 -29.95 0.66
CA THR A 422 -16.54 -31.03 -0.19
C THR A 422 -16.51 -30.61 -1.65
N GLY A 423 -15.66 -31.28 -2.46
CA GLY A 423 -15.38 -30.84 -3.82
C GLY A 423 -14.83 -29.41 -3.82
N THR A 424 -15.46 -28.51 -4.57
CA THR A 424 -15.12 -27.08 -4.60
C THR A 424 -15.81 -26.25 -3.50
N ASN A 425 -16.70 -26.84 -2.71
CA ASN A 425 -17.44 -26.12 -1.68
C ASN A 425 -16.64 -26.08 -0.38
N VAL A 426 -16.47 -24.87 0.17
CA VAL A 426 -15.71 -24.61 1.40
C VAL A 426 -16.63 -23.87 2.36
N GLY A 427 -16.76 -24.37 3.59
CA GLY A 427 -17.46 -23.64 4.64
C GLY A 427 -16.70 -22.37 5.03
N ASN A 428 -17.37 -21.42 5.66
CA ASN A 428 -16.71 -20.23 6.21
C ASN A 428 -17.28 -19.92 7.59
N ALA A 429 -16.41 -19.55 8.52
CA ALA A 429 -16.79 -19.14 9.87
C ALA A 429 -16.20 -17.78 10.24
N LYS A 430 -17.04 -16.90 10.76
CA LYS A 430 -16.62 -15.71 11.50
C LYS A 430 -17.08 -15.82 12.93
N ILE A 431 -16.15 -15.79 13.86
CA ILE A 431 -16.42 -15.93 15.30
C ILE A 431 -16.14 -14.59 15.96
N TYR A 432 -17.09 -14.10 16.73
CA TYR A 432 -16.99 -12.93 17.57
C TYR A 432 -17.13 -13.41 19.01
N MET A 433 -16.13 -13.20 19.87
CA MET A 433 -16.11 -13.75 21.22
C MET A 433 -15.39 -12.82 22.21
N ASP A 434 -15.55 -13.07 23.51
CA ASP A 434 -15.00 -12.21 24.58
C ASP A 434 -14.11 -12.98 25.57
N GLY A 435 -13.87 -14.27 25.34
CA GLY A 435 -12.96 -15.13 26.10
C GLY A 435 -11.65 -15.47 25.37
N PRO A 436 -10.70 -16.12 26.07
CA PRO A 436 -9.42 -16.55 25.51
C PRO A 436 -9.53 -17.83 24.67
N ILE A 437 -8.47 -18.13 23.92
CA ILE A 437 -8.20 -19.44 23.32
C ILE A 437 -7.07 -20.06 24.13
N ASN A 438 -7.26 -21.27 24.67
CA ASN A 438 -6.26 -21.91 25.52
C ASN A 438 -6.14 -23.39 25.14
N GLU A 439 -5.29 -23.67 24.17
CA GLU A 439 -5.04 -25.00 23.62
C GLU A 439 -3.74 -25.60 24.15
N SER A 440 -3.73 -26.92 24.31
CA SER A 440 -2.57 -27.67 24.80
C SER A 440 -2.47 -29.05 24.15
N GLY A 441 -1.46 -29.86 24.50
CA GLY A 441 -1.37 -31.23 23.98
C GLY A 441 -1.36 -31.26 22.44
N ASN A 442 -2.19 -32.10 21.81
CA ASN A 442 -2.32 -32.17 20.35
C ASN A 442 -3.64 -31.55 19.87
N ASP A 443 -4.13 -30.53 20.59
CA ASP A 443 -5.36 -29.82 20.23
C ASP A 443 -5.26 -29.25 18.81
N ALA A 444 -6.37 -29.26 18.07
CA ALA A 444 -6.38 -28.81 16.68
C ALA A 444 -7.63 -28.01 16.36
N ILE A 445 -7.43 -26.85 15.75
CA ILE A 445 -8.50 -25.97 15.29
C ILE A 445 -8.33 -25.72 13.79
N ASN A 446 -9.33 -26.17 13.02
CA ASN A 446 -9.47 -25.95 11.58
C ASN A 446 -8.28 -26.43 10.71
N THR A 447 -7.64 -27.54 11.06
CA THR A 447 -6.48 -28.03 10.30
C THR A 447 -6.83 -28.56 8.90
N GLY A 448 -8.11 -28.78 8.57
CA GLY A 448 -8.56 -29.37 7.29
C GLY A 448 -8.88 -28.37 6.16
N SER A 449 -8.73 -27.06 6.37
CA SER A 449 -9.11 -26.02 5.40
C SER A 449 -8.01 -24.95 5.27
N TRP A 450 -8.19 -23.99 4.36
CA TRP A 450 -7.31 -22.82 4.26
C TRP A 450 -7.54 -21.82 5.38
N ALA A 451 -6.54 -20.99 5.68
CA ALA A 451 -6.59 -20.06 6.81
C ALA A 451 -7.68 -18.99 6.67
N GLY A 452 -8.09 -18.64 5.45
CA GLY A 452 -9.15 -17.64 5.23
C GLY A 452 -10.56 -18.13 5.53
N ALA A 453 -10.76 -19.45 5.71
CA ALA A 453 -12.08 -20.01 6.00
C ALA A 453 -12.54 -19.76 7.44
N LEU A 454 -11.61 -19.48 8.37
CA LEU A 454 -11.90 -19.22 9.78
C LEU A 454 -11.33 -17.86 10.16
N THR A 455 -12.19 -16.93 10.57
CA THR A 455 -11.78 -15.66 11.18
C THR A 455 -12.33 -15.56 12.59
N VAL A 456 -11.48 -15.26 13.55
CA VAL A 456 -11.81 -15.14 14.97
C VAL A 456 -11.48 -13.74 15.46
N TYR A 457 -12.50 -13.04 15.94
CA TYR A 457 -12.40 -11.76 16.61
C TYR A 457 -12.59 -11.99 18.11
N SER A 458 -11.62 -11.55 18.93
CA SER A 458 -11.78 -11.56 20.38
C SER A 458 -11.51 -10.20 21.00
N THR A 459 -12.40 -9.76 21.89
CA THR A 459 -12.19 -8.57 22.74
C THR A 459 -11.54 -8.91 24.08
N THR A 460 -11.16 -10.17 24.32
CA THR A 460 -10.56 -10.58 25.58
C THR A 460 -9.28 -9.81 25.89
N THR A 461 -9.06 -9.53 27.17
CA THR A 461 -7.79 -9.05 27.72
C THR A 461 -6.98 -10.18 28.36
N GLN A 462 -7.57 -11.37 28.47
CA GLN A 462 -6.89 -12.56 29.01
C GLN A 462 -5.88 -13.09 28.00
N THR A 463 -4.83 -13.72 28.51
CA THR A 463 -3.82 -14.38 27.67
C THR A 463 -4.45 -15.54 26.91
N CYS A 464 -4.19 -15.60 25.60
CA CYS A 464 -4.46 -16.75 24.76
C CYS A 464 -3.19 -17.62 24.69
N THR A 465 -3.36 -18.93 24.84
CA THR A 465 -2.27 -19.89 24.95
C THR A 465 -2.35 -20.98 23.88
N PHE A 466 -1.24 -21.28 23.21
CA PHE A 466 -1.07 -22.48 22.39
C PHE A 466 0.19 -23.20 22.85
N SER A 467 0.04 -24.35 23.52
CA SER A 467 1.17 -25.09 24.09
C SER A 467 1.20 -26.55 23.64
N GLY A 468 2.34 -27.21 23.81
CA GLY A 468 2.56 -28.59 23.35
C GLY A 468 2.70 -28.65 21.83
N ASN A 469 1.70 -29.23 21.18
CA ASN A 469 1.55 -29.47 19.74
C ASN A 469 0.20 -28.91 19.25
N ALA A 470 -0.36 -27.94 19.99
CA ALA A 470 -1.63 -27.33 19.63
C ALA A 470 -1.50 -26.62 18.28
N SER A 471 -2.43 -26.90 17.38
CA SER A 471 -2.45 -26.40 16.01
C SER A 471 -3.64 -25.50 15.75
N PHE A 472 -3.41 -24.41 15.03
CA PHE A 472 -4.46 -23.49 14.61
C PHE A 472 -4.25 -23.08 13.15
N THR A 473 -5.30 -23.18 12.34
CA THR A 473 -5.31 -22.66 10.97
C THR A 473 -6.44 -21.66 10.81
N GLY A 474 -6.11 -20.37 10.69
CA GLY A 474 -7.13 -19.33 10.65
C GLY A 474 -6.56 -17.91 10.72
N VAL A 475 -7.48 -16.95 10.82
CA VAL A 475 -7.17 -15.56 11.15
C VAL A 475 -7.60 -15.28 12.59
N LEU A 476 -6.67 -14.85 13.44
CA LEU A 476 -6.95 -14.44 14.82
C LEU A 476 -6.73 -12.93 14.99
N ILE A 477 -7.75 -12.23 15.44
CA ILE A 477 -7.75 -10.78 15.70
C ILE A 477 -8.17 -10.56 17.15
N ALA A 478 -7.18 -10.47 18.04
CA ALA A 478 -7.34 -10.27 19.47
C ALA A 478 -6.37 -9.18 19.98
N PRO A 479 -6.52 -7.91 19.54
CA PRO A 479 -5.52 -6.85 19.75
C PRO A 479 -5.32 -6.43 21.22
N TYR A 480 -6.14 -6.94 22.13
CA TYR A 480 -6.06 -6.67 23.57
C TYR A 480 -5.53 -7.86 24.38
N ALA A 481 -5.40 -9.04 23.75
CA ALA A 481 -4.93 -10.26 24.39
C ALA A 481 -3.43 -10.46 24.18
N ALA A 482 -2.71 -10.93 25.20
CA ALA A 482 -1.39 -11.51 24.98
C ALA A 482 -1.54 -12.89 24.31
N LEU A 483 -0.64 -13.23 23.41
CA LEU A 483 -0.48 -14.56 22.84
C LEU A 483 0.79 -15.20 23.41
N THR A 484 0.65 -16.36 24.03
CA THR A 484 1.78 -17.11 24.57
C THR A 484 1.74 -18.56 24.15
N GLY A 485 2.88 -19.23 24.21
CA GLY A 485 2.95 -20.64 23.93
C GLY A 485 4.27 -21.26 24.33
N ASN A 486 4.23 -22.58 24.53
CA ASN A 486 5.43 -23.40 24.65
C ASN A 486 5.30 -24.61 23.73
N GLY A 487 5.95 -24.56 22.56
CA GLY A 487 5.87 -25.66 21.59
C GLY A 487 7.00 -26.66 21.77
N SER A 488 6.70 -27.93 21.48
CA SER A 488 7.62 -29.07 21.66
C SER A 488 8.61 -29.25 20.49
N GLY A 489 8.39 -28.55 19.37
CA GLY A 489 9.20 -28.65 18.14
C GLY A 489 8.88 -29.86 17.26
N ASN A 490 7.74 -30.54 17.49
CA ASN A 490 7.43 -31.83 16.87
C ASN A 490 6.19 -31.80 15.94
N SER A 491 5.52 -30.66 15.82
CA SER A 491 4.35 -30.49 14.96
C SER A 491 4.72 -29.64 13.75
N GLN A 492 4.33 -30.11 12.56
CA GLN A 492 4.60 -29.35 11.33
C GLN A 492 3.62 -28.19 11.13
N MET A 493 2.46 -28.21 11.77
CA MET A 493 1.33 -27.31 11.53
C MET A 493 1.01 -26.52 12.81
N ASP A 494 1.98 -25.80 13.38
CA ASP A 494 1.80 -25.04 14.63
C ASP A 494 0.73 -23.95 14.47
N LEU A 495 1.11 -22.73 14.09
CA LEU A 495 0.18 -21.60 13.95
C LEU A 495 0.15 -21.12 12.50
N CYS A 496 -0.83 -21.60 11.72
CA CYS A 496 -0.98 -21.26 10.31
C CYS A 496 -2.01 -20.13 10.10
N GLY A 497 -1.66 -19.11 9.34
CA GLY A 497 -2.54 -18.02 8.92
C GLY A 497 -2.07 -16.64 9.35
N SER A 498 -2.95 -15.81 9.89
CA SER A 498 -2.62 -14.42 10.25
C SER A 498 -3.08 -14.07 11.66
N PHE A 499 -2.22 -13.40 12.40
CA PHE A 499 -2.40 -13.11 13.81
C PHE A 499 -2.20 -11.62 14.08
N VAL A 500 -3.22 -11.00 14.68
CA VAL A 500 -3.19 -9.64 15.20
C VAL A 500 -3.50 -9.69 16.68
N VAL A 501 -2.50 -9.47 17.54
CA VAL A 501 -2.61 -9.68 18.98
C VAL A 501 -2.05 -8.50 19.77
N GLY A 502 -2.34 -8.44 21.07
CA GLY A 502 -1.82 -7.40 21.96
C GLY A 502 -0.30 -7.48 22.15
N SER A 503 0.21 -8.66 22.49
CA SER A 503 1.64 -8.95 22.58
C SER A 503 1.90 -10.42 22.28
N VAL A 504 3.14 -10.78 21.96
CA VAL A 504 3.55 -12.17 21.72
C VAL A 504 4.67 -12.54 22.67
N THR A 505 4.57 -13.70 23.31
CA THR A 505 5.67 -14.32 24.05
C THR A 505 5.82 -15.77 23.64
N SER A 506 6.94 -16.13 22.99
CA SER A 506 7.25 -17.54 22.74
C SER A 506 8.14 -18.09 23.84
N ASN A 507 7.92 -19.35 24.17
CA ASN A 507 8.87 -20.19 24.88
C ASN A 507 9.08 -21.45 24.03
N GLY A 508 10.32 -21.91 23.82
CA GLY A 508 10.56 -23.10 22.98
C GLY A 508 10.32 -22.86 21.48
N HIS A 509 9.67 -23.81 20.81
CA HIS A 509 9.40 -23.81 19.37
C HIS A 509 7.93 -23.46 19.07
N MET A 510 7.58 -22.18 19.06
CA MET A 510 6.23 -21.73 18.67
C MET A 510 6.32 -21.11 17.28
N ASP A 511 5.97 -21.89 16.25
CA ASP A 511 6.18 -21.49 14.87
C ASP A 511 4.93 -20.88 14.24
N PHE A 512 5.13 -19.84 13.41
CA PHE A 512 4.10 -19.09 12.72
C PHE A 512 4.27 -19.22 11.21
N HIS A 513 3.25 -19.76 10.56
CA HIS A 513 3.25 -20.03 9.12
C HIS A 513 2.19 -19.17 8.44
N TYR A 514 2.60 -18.07 7.81
CA TYR A 514 1.67 -17.19 7.11
C TYR A 514 1.15 -17.81 5.81
N ASP A 515 -0.17 -17.94 5.70
CA ASP A 515 -0.81 -18.31 4.45
C ASP A 515 -0.90 -17.10 3.51
N GLU A 516 -0.05 -17.07 2.49
CA GLU A 516 0.03 -15.98 1.50
C GLU A 516 -1.30 -15.77 0.74
N GLY A 517 -2.19 -16.77 0.73
CA GLY A 517 -3.55 -16.64 0.20
C GLY A 517 -4.37 -15.55 0.91
N LEU A 518 -4.05 -15.22 2.17
CA LEU A 518 -4.71 -14.16 2.95
C LEU A 518 -4.33 -12.74 2.50
N GLY A 519 -3.11 -12.58 2.01
CA GLY A 519 -2.59 -11.32 1.45
C GLY A 519 -2.92 -11.15 -0.02
N THR A 520 -3.38 -12.22 -0.67
CA THR A 520 -3.89 -12.18 -2.03
C THR A 520 -5.17 -11.34 -2.04
N PRO A 521 -5.23 -10.28 -2.85
CA PRO A 521 -6.40 -9.44 -2.97
C PRO A 521 -7.67 -10.24 -3.32
N THR A 522 -8.71 -10.18 -2.48
CA THR A 522 -10.04 -10.74 -2.77
C THR A 522 -10.94 -9.68 -3.40
N THR A 523 -12.02 -10.09 -4.06
CA THR A 523 -12.90 -9.28 -4.95
C THR A 523 -13.53 -8.02 -4.33
N THR A 524 -13.27 -7.70 -3.06
CA THR A 524 -13.97 -6.65 -2.29
C THR A 524 -13.08 -5.54 -1.71
N LYS A 525 -11.74 -5.59 -1.79
CA LYS A 525 -10.86 -4.50 -1.26
C LYS A 525 -10.37 -3.48 -2.31
N ALA A 526 -10.46 -2.20 -1.95
CA ALA A 526 -10.03 -1.05 -2.75
C ALA A 526 -8.50 -0.99 -2.97
N TRP A 527 -8.07 -0.33 -4.04
CA TRP A 527 -6.67 0.02 -4.27
C TRP A 527 -6.21 1.02 -3.20
N SER A 528 -5.06 0.74 -2.59
CA SER A 528 -4.44 1.61 -1.60
C SER A 528 -3.16 2.24 -2.12
N LEU A 529 -2.85 3.43 -1.63
CA LEU A 529 -1.60 4.12 -1.89
C LEU A 529 -0.43 3.38 -1.20
N ALA A 530 0.50 2.87 -1.99
CA ALA A 530 1.72 2.22 -1.52
C ALA A 530 2.91 3.18 -1.43
N LEU A 531 2.94 4.19 -2.31
CA LEU A 531 3.96 5.23 -2.32
C LEU A 531 3.37 6.53 -2.86
N TRP A 532 3.80 7.64 -2.28
CA TRP A 532 3.65 8.98 -2.84
C TRP A 532 5.01 9.67 -2.85
N LYS A 533 5.36 10.30 -3.97
CA LYS A 533 6.61 11.04 -4.13
C LYS A 533 6.41 12.21 -5.08
N GLU A 534 6.80 13.41 -4.64
CA GLU A 534 7.04 14.54 -5.54
C GLU A 534 8.36 14.33 -6.32
N LEU A 535 8.32 14.46 -7.65
CA LEU A 535 9.51 14.30 -8.50
C LEU A 535 10.25 15.64 -8.66
N GLN A 536 11.09 15.93 -7.65
CA GLN A 536 11.78 17.23 -7.54
C GLN A 536 13.03 17.34 -8.43
N THR A 537 13.74 16.23 -8.68
CA THR A 537 14.99 16.24 -9.45
C THR A 537 14.74 16.07 -10.95
N SER A 538 15.64 16.58 -11.79
CA SER A 538 15.56 16.35 -13.25
C SER A 538 15.75 14.87 -13.59
N ALA A 539 16.58 14.14 -12.83
CA ALA A 539 16.74 12.70 -12.99
C ALA A 539 15.42 11.96 -12.74
N ASP A 540 14.70 12.27 -11.66
CA ASP A 540 13.40 11.69 -11.34
C ASP A 540 12.36 11.94 -12.44
N ARG A 541 12.30 13.17 -12.98
CA ARG A 541 11.35 13.52 -14.05
C ARG A 541 11.68 12.86 -15.38
N ASN A 542 12.96 12.73 -15.72
CA ASN A 542 13.40 12.13 -16.98
C ASN A 542 12.98 10.65 -17.10
N LEU A 543 12.81 9.94 -15.97
CA LEU A 543 12.29 8.57 -15.94
C LEU A 543 10.87 8.45 -16.53
N TYR A 544 10.07 9.51 -16.45
CA TYR A 544 8.65 9.51 -16.86
C TYR A 544 8.33 10.51 -17.99
N ALA A 545 9.34 11.18 -18.52
CA ALA A 545 9.14 12.24 -19.50
C ALA A 545 8.52 11.73 -20.81
N SER A 546 8.93 10.54 -21.26
CA SER A 546 8.38 9.92 -22.48
C SER A 546 6.90 9.52 -22.31
N GLN A 547 6.52 9.08 -21.12
CA GLN A 547 5.19 8.60 -20.78
C GLN A 547 4.17 9.74 -20.70
N LEU A 548 4.63 10.97 -20.47
CA LEU A 548 3.80 12.19 -20.40
C LEU A 548 3.84 13.03 -21.69
N ASN A 549 4.37 12.48 -22.79
CA ASN A 549 4.47 13.13 -24.09
C ASN A 549 3.31 12.74 -25.03
N PHE A 550 2.07 12.91 -24.56
CA PHE A 550 0.83 12.69 -25.33
C PHE A 550 -0.01 13.96 -25.37
#